data_AF-A0A3N2DCX8-F1
#
_entry.id   AF-A0A3N2DCX8-F1
#
_cell.length_a   1.000
_cell.length_b   1.000
_cell.length_c   1.000
_cell.angle_alpha   90.00
_cell.angle_beta   90.00
_cell.angle_gamma   90.00
#
_symmetry.space_group_name_H-M   'P 1'
#
loop_
_entity.id
_entity.type
_entity.pdbx_description
1 polymer ?
#
loop_
_entity_poly.entity_id
_entity_poly.type
_entity_poly.pdbx_seq_one_letter_code
_entity_poly.pdbx_strand_id
1 'polypeptide(L)'
;MSEEVGGEARDAGRPGAPALNVLLGATAFDAATPHIDTSAMDPRSPETAAVIAVCPAGVYRVSRSRETDEELVVADEAACLECGACLVVSSGGLRWGYPESGGVRFRHG
;
A
#
# COMPACT_ATOMS: atom_id res chain seq x y z
N MET A 1 -21.47 -32.81 -0.07
CA MET A 1 -21.39 -32.20 1.28
C MET A 1 -20.03 -31.57 1.40
N SER A 2 -20.02 -30.29 1.75
CA SER A 2 -18.88 -29.43 2.06
C SER A 2 -18.28 -28.68 0.87
N GLU A 3 -18.85 -27.49 0.69
CA GLU A 3 -18.40 -26.37 -0.11
C GLU A 3 -16.98 -25.91 0.20
N GLU A 4 -16.34 -25.32 -0.82
CA GLU A 4 -15.02 -24.71 -0.79
C GLU A 4 -14.98 -23.48 0.12
N VAL A 5 -13.96 -23.42 0.98
CA VAL A 5 -13.75 -22.27 1.88
C VAL A 5 -12.89 -21.24 1.14
N GLY A 6 -13.54 -20.36 0.38
CA GLY A 6 -12.95 -19.13 -0.14
C GLY A 6 -12.81 -18.10 0.99
N GLY A 7 -11.63 -18.02 1.59
CA GLY A 7 -11.29 -17.00 2.58
C GLY A 7 -10.92 -15.70 1.88
N GLU A 8 -11.89 -14.80 1.73
CA GLU A 8 -11.65 -13.44 1.24
C GLU A 8 -10.91 -12.64 2.34
N ALA A 9 -9.72 -12.14 2.00
CA ALA A 9 -8.90 -11.33 2.91
C ALA A 9 -9.71 -10.11 3.36
N ARG A 10 -9.92 -9.99 4.68
CA ARG A 10 -10.68 -8.89 5.26
C ARG A 10 -9.83 -7.62 5.22
N ASP A 11 -10.23 -6.70 4.35
CA ASP A 11 -9.84 -5.29 4.37
C ASP A 11 -10.03 -4.73 5.78
N ALA A 12 -8.95 -4.25 6.39
CA ALA A 12 -8.93 -3.69 7.75
C ALA A 12 -9.50 -2.26 7.81
N GLY A 13 -10.03 -1.74 6.69
CA GLY A 13 -10.82 -0.52 6.65
C GLY A 13 -12.18 -0.68 7.33
N ARG A 14 -12.60 0.34 8.09
CA ARG A 14 -13.94 0.37 8.71
C ARG A 14 -15.01 0.18 7.61
N PRO A 15 -15.89 -0.83 7.69
CA PRO A 15 -16.83 -1.12 6.62
C PRO A 15 -17.71 0.11 6.32
N GLY A 16 -17.69 0.54 5.06
CA GLY A 16 -18.47 1.68 4.55
C GLY A 16 -17.81 3.05 4.68
N ALA A 17 -16.57 3.17 5.18
CA ALA A 17 -15.83 4.42 5.10
C ALA A 17 -15.23 4.58 3.68
N PRO A 18 -15.35 5.75 3.03
CA PRO A 18 -14.64 5.99 1.78
C PRO A 18 -13.14 5.95 2.04
N ALA A 19 -12.36 5.54 1.03
CA ALA A 19 -10.91 5.44 1.15
C ALA A 19 -10.31 6.78 1.63
N LEU A 20 -9.23 6.74 2.41
CA LEU A 20 -8.69 7.95 3.04
C LEU A 20 -8.31 9.02 2.01
N ASN A 21 -7.84 8.62 0.83
CA ASN A 21 -7.59 9.53 -0.29
C ASN A 21 -8.84 10.29 -0.77
N VAL A 22 -10.04 9.70 -0.63
CA VAL A 22 -11.33 10.36 -0.88
C VAL A 22 -11.69 11.31 0.25
N LEU A 23 -11.43 10.93 1.51
CA LEU A 23 -11.73 11.75 2.69
C LEU A 23 -10.84 13.00 2.81
N LEU A 24 -9.59 12.93 2.35
CA LEU A 24 -8.63 14.03 2.44
C LEU A 24 -8.93 15.20 1.49
N GLY A 25 -10.03 15.16 0.72
CA GLY A 25 -10.55 16.31 0.00
C GLY A 25 -9.57 16.86 -1.03
N ALA A 26 -9.46 16.18 -2.17
CA ALA A 26 -8.66 16.61 -3.32
C ALA A 26 -7.18 16.88 -3.01
N THR A 27 -6.53 15.99 -2.26
CA THR A 27 -5.06 15.92 -2.25
C THR A 27 -4.59 15.74 -3.69
N ALA A 28 -3.85 16.71 -4.22
CA ALA A 28 -3.35 16.66 -5.58
C ALA A 28 -2.02 15.89 -5.57
N PHE A 29 -2.01 14.73 -6.22
CA PHE A 29 -0.80 13.97 -6.49
C PHE A 29 -0.25 14.40 -7.84
N ASP A 30 1.04 14.71 -7.88
CA ASP A 30 1.77 14.82 -9.14
C ASP A 30 2.53 13.52 -9.37
N ALA A 31 2.52 13.03 -10.61
CA ALA A 31 3.13 11.75 -10.95
C ALA A 31 4.65 11.88 -10.85
N ALA A 32 5.21 11.31 -9.79
CA ALA A 32 6.63 11.28 -9.54
C ALA A 32 7.30 10.06 -10.19
N THR A 33 8.63 10.10 -10.27
CA THR A 33 9.44 8.87 -10.37
C THR A 33 9.03 7.90 -9.26
N PRO A 34 8.94 6.58 -9.53
CA PRO A 34 8.71 5.57 -8.50
C PRO A 34 9.64 5.79 -7.30
N HIS A 35 9.05 5.98 -6.13
CA HIS A 35 9.75 6.23 -4.86
C HIS A 35 9.59 5.07 -3.88
N ILE A 36 8.83 4.03 -4.29
CA ILE A 36 8.59 2.81 -3.53
C ILE A 36 9.07 1.61 -4.35
N ASP A 37 9.87 0.74 -3.76
CA ASP A 37 10.26 -0.54 -4.34
C ASP A 37 9.93 -1.68 -3.37
N THR A 38 9.00 -2.53 -3.80
CA THR A 38 8.47 -3.69 -3.07
C THR A 38 9.06 -5.02 -3.56
N SER A 39 10.01 -5.01 -4.50
CA SER A 39 10.52 -6.22 -5.15
C SER A 39 11.21 -7.19 -4.19
N ALA A 40 11.71 -6.71 -3.06
CA ALA A 40 12.33 -7.52 -2.00
C ALA A 40 11.36 -7.95 -0.90
N MET A 41 10.09 -7.54 -0.95
CA MET A 41 9.09 -7.93 0.05
C MET A 41 8.57 -9.34 -0.22
N ASP A 42 8.53 -10.17 0.83
CA ASP A 42 7.83 -11.45 0.79
C ASP A 42 6.33 -11.24 1.07
N PRO A 43 5.42 -11.54 0.11
CA PRO A 43 3.97 -11.37 0.26
C PRO A 43 3.36 -12.10 1.46
N ARG A 44 4.03 -13.15 1.96
CA ARG A 44 3.54 -14.01 3.05
C ARG A 44 4.16 -13.68 4.40
N SER A 45 5.09 -12.72 4.44
CA SER A 45 5.78 -12.36 5.67
C SER A 45 4.88 -11.56 6.63
N PRO A 46 5.11 -11.68 7.96
CA PRO A 46 4.47 -10.81 8.95
C PRO A 46 4.79 -9.32 8.73
N GLU A 47 5.97 -9.01 8.19
CA GLU A 47 6.37 -7.66 7.81
C GLU A 47 5.42 -7.08 6.75
N THR A 48 5.15 -7.81 5.68
CA THR A 48 4.20 -7.37 4.63
C THR A 48 2.82 -7.13 5.19
N ALA A 49 2.32 -8.04 6.04
CA ALA A 49 1.03 -7.85 6.70
C ALA A 49 0.99 -6.57 7.55
N ALA A 50 2.07 -6.27 8.28
CA ALA A 50 2.18 -5.04 9.07
C ALA A 50 2.24 -3.79 8.18
N VAL A 51 3.02 -3.81 7.09
CA VAL A 51 3.13 -2.69 6.13
C VAL A 51 1.77 -2.38 5.49
N ILE A 52 1.02 -3.40 5.08
CA ILE A 52 -0.33 -3.23 4.53
C ILE A 52 -1.26 -2.64 5.59
N ALA A 53 -1.28 -3.23 6.80
CA ALA A 53 -2.21 -2.83 7.85
C ALA A 53 -1.96 -1.41 8.39
N VAL A 54 -0.70 -0.97 8.45
CA VAL A 54 -0.35 0.34 9.01
C VAL A 54 -0.55 1.49 8.01
N CYS A 55 -0.62 1.19 6.71
CA CYS A 55 -0.69 2.21 5.68
C CYS A 55 -2.06 2.92 5.71
N PRO A 56 -2.13 4.22 6.06
CA PRO A 56 -3.40 4.92 6.16
C PRO A 56 -4.06 5.15 4.79
N ALA A 57 -3.27 5.09 3.70
CA ALA A 57 -3.73 5.36 2.34
C ALA A 57 -4.01 4.12 1.49
N GLY A 58 -3.80 2.91 2.04
CA GLY A 58 -4.03 1.66 1.31
C GLY A 58 -3.11 1.46 0.10
N VAL A 59 -1.87 1.95 0.16
CA VAL A 59 -0.88 1.88 -0.94
C VAL A 59 -0.57 0.45 -1.34
N TYR A 60 -0.43 -0.46 -0.37
CA TYR A 60 0.11 -1.80 -0.59
C TYR A 60 -0.99 -2.86 -0.65
N ARG A 61 -0.85 -3.82 -1.57
CA ARG A 61 -1.70 -5.02 -1.65
C ARG A 61 -0.90 -6.22 -2.18
N VAL A 62 -1.30 -7.41 -1.79
CA VAL A 62 -0.84 -8.65 -2.43
C VAL A 62 -1.63 -8.84 -3.72
N SER A 63 -0.93 -9.11 -4.81
CA SER A 63 -1.48 -9.42 -6.12
C SER A 63 -0.81 -10.67 -6.68
N ARG A 64 -1.42 -11.28 -7.70
CA ARG A 64 -0.78 -12.37 -8.45
C ARG A 64 -0.23 -11.87 -9.78
N SER A 65 1.01 -12.25 -10.10
CA SER A 65 1.64 -12.00 -11.40
C SER A 65 0.91 -12.80 -12.47
N ARG A 66 0.60 -12.18 -13.61
CA ARG A 66 0.04 -12.92 -14.77
C ARG A 66 1.10 -13.71 -15.53
N GLU A 67 2.38 -13.36 -15.38
CA GLU A 67 3.47 -13.97 -16.15
C GLU A 67 4.06 -15.17 -15.41
N THR A 68 4.21 -15.07 -14.08
CA THR A 68 4.84 -16.12 -13.25
C THR A 68 3.84 -16.92 -12.41
N ASP A 69 2.58 -16.48 -12.31
CA ASP A 69 1.54 -17.01 -11.42
C ASP A 69 1.89 -16.94 -9.91
N GLU A 70 2.94 -16.19 -9.55
CA GLU A 70 3.40 -16.00 -8.18
C GLU A 70 2.71 -14.80 -7.51
N GLU A 71 2.61 -14.83 -6.19
CA GLU A 71 2.18 -13.67 -5.39
C GLU A 71 3.30 -12.63 -5.34
N LEU A 72 2.94 -11.35 -5.43
CA LEU A 72 3.84 -10.21 -5.24
C LEU A 72 3.14 -9.10 -4.47
N VAL A 73 3.92 -8.25 -3.82
CA VAL A 73 3.42 -7.00 -3.24
C VAL A 73 3.47 -5.92 -4.32
N VAL A 74 2.32 -5.28 -4.58
CA VAL A 74 2.22 -4.13 -5.49
C VAL A 74 1.88 -2.88 -4.71
N ALA A 75 2.43 -1.74 -5.14
CA ALA A 75 2.19 -0.42 -4.56
C ALA A 75 1.41 0.47 -5.54
N ASP A 76 0.38 1.15 -5.04
CA ASP A 76 -0.22 2.31 -5.69
C ASP A 76 0.46 3.58 -5.16
N GLU A 77 1.62 3.90 -5.73
CA GLU A 77 2.47 5.00 -5.26
C GLU A 77 1.78 6.36 -5.36
N ALA A 78 0.84 6.51 -6.29
CA ALA A 78 0.04 7.72 -6.45
C ALA A 78 -0.92 7.96 -5.27
N ALA A 79 -1.16 6.96 -4.40
CA ALA A 79 -1.92 7.12 -3.17
C ALA A 79 -1.04 7.49 -1.96
N CYS A 80 0.30 7.46 -2.09
CA CYS A 80 1.22 7.61 -0.97
C CYS A 80 1.15 9.02 -0.35
N LEU A 81 0.87 9.11 0.96
CA LEU A 81 0.83 10.36 1.71
C LEU A 81 2.19 10.78 2.29
N GLU A 82 3.27 10.10 1.91
CA GLU A 82 4.63 10.39 2.39
C GLU A 82 4.80 10.40 3.92
N CYS A 83 3.91 9.71 4.63
CA CYS A 83 3.85 9.71 6.10
C CYS A 83 4.91 8.82 6.77
N GLY A 84 5.54 7.90 6.03
CA GLY A 84 6.58 7.00 6.55
C GLY A 84 6.11 5.91 7.52
N ALA A 85 4.82 5.75 7.80
CA ALA A 85 4.34 4.72 8.74
C ALA A 85 4.78 3.29 8.36
N CYS A 86 4.84 3.00 7.06
CA CYS A 86 5.33 1.72 6.53
C CYS A 86 6.84 1.49 6.81
N LEU A 87 7.66 2.54 6.82
CA LEU A 87 9.08 2.42 7.16
C LEU A 87 9.31 2.06 8.62
N VAL A 88 8.41 2.49 9.53
CA VAL A 88 8.54 2.20 10.97
C VAL A 88 8.40 0.71 11.26
N VAL A 89 7.59 -0.01 10.46
CA VAL A 89 7.29 -1.43 10.65
C VAL A 89 8.08 -2.35 9.71
N SER A 90 8.74 -1.80 8.70
CA SER A 90 9.57 -2.57 7.78
C SER A 90 10.94 -2.88 8.39
N SER A 91 11.45 -4.08 8.14
CA SER A 91 12.78 -4.56 8.53
C SER A 91 13.78 -4.60 7.36
N GLY A 92 13.48 -3.89 6.27
CA GLY A 92 14.37 -3.74 5.11
C GLY A 92 13.87 -4.41 3.82
N GLY A 93 12.70 -5.07 3.85
CA GLY A 93 12.06 -5.59 2.64
C GLY A 93 11.47 -4.49 1.75
N LEU A 94 11.12 -3.35 2.34
CA LEU A 94 10.58 -2.18 1.63
C LEU A 94 11.68 -1.14 1.41
N ARG A 95 11.92 -0.75 0.15
CA ARG A 95 12.66 0.47 -0.15
C ARG A 95 11.67 1.60 -0.37
N TRP A 96 11.90 2.72 0.30
CA TRP A 96 11.07 3.90 0.22
C TRP A 96 11.93 5.15 0.35
N GLY A 97 11.69 6.15 -0.47
CA GLY A 97 12.29 7.48 -0.36
C GLY A 97 11.26 8.57 -0.62
N TYR A 98 11.56 9.82 -0.25
CA TYR A 98 10.70 10.92 -0.70
C TYR A 98 10.76 11.04 -2.23
N PRO A 99 9.64 11.31 -2.91
CA PRO A 99 9.65 11.63 -4.34
C PRO A 99 10.64 12.76 -4.65
N GLU A 100 11.47 12.61 -5.69
CA GLU A 100 12.42 13.66 -6.09
C GLU A 100 11.73 14.91 -6.64
N SER A 101 10.57 14.71 -7.27
CA SER A 101 9.67 15.75 -7.72
C SER A 101 8.24 15.21 -7.71
N GLY A 102 7.26 16.10 -7.58
CA GLY A 102 5.89 15.69 -7.29
C GLY A 102 5.68 15.32 -5.81
N GLY A 103 4.56 14.65 -5.51
CA GLY A 103 4.23 14.24 -4.15
C GLY A 103 2.90 14.79 -3.60
N VAL A 104 2.66 14.50 -2.33
CA VAL A 104 1.43 14.88 -1.62
C VAL A 104 1.44 16.37 -1.27
N ARG A 105 0.31 17.06 -1.51
CA ARG A 105 0.10 18.45 -1.09
C ARG A 105 -1.09 18.56 -0.16
N PHE A 106 -0.84 18.84 1.11
CA PHE A 106 -1.88 19.08 2.10
C PHE A 106 -2.42 20.51 1.99
N ARG A 107 -3.74 20.65 1.97
CA ARG A 107 -4.42 21.95 1.89
C ARG A 107 -4.31 22.75 3.20
N HIS A 108 -4.40 22.05 4.32
CA HIS A 108 -4.30 22.58 5.67
C HIS A 108 -3.43 21.60 6.46
N GLY A 109 -2.13 21.90 6.54
CA GLY A 109 -1.14 21.05 7.22
C GLY A 109 -1.40 20.92 8.72
#